data_AF-A0A3N5ELY7-F1
#
_entry.id   AF-A0A3N5ELY7-F1
#
_cell.length_a   1.000
_cell.length_b   1.000
_cell.length_c   1.000
_cell.angle_alpha   90.00
_cell.angle_beta   90.00
_cell.angle_gamma   90.00
#
_symmetry.space_group_name_H-M   'P 1'
#
loop_
_entity.id
_entity.type
_entity.pdbx_description
1 polymer ?
#
loop_
_entity_poly.entity_id
_entity_poly.type
_entity_poly.pdbx_seq_one_letter_code
_entity_poly.pdbx_strand_id
1 'polypeptide(L)'
;MRTFRLPLVMATLVLSANLAGSALAAPQGVGPLLARAQAPAGVAAAPPPAGQEAPAQPPAAPAQGRLIWCGQEIGPPSNLPPAGSGPVIYYIGVCFPEQGGVSVIEPETYLYYIHTKTSVPSENRWVPWDEVATVESIKQDFKSLWGTTFLDNLAIDVTDYTFSNGVTGKLVAYNIEERQRVKVVSYEGAKHLEEAKIDEKLKEENAQIRLDSFIDPATVRKVKKIVLDLLAEKGFQFASVTPEIKAIPGGPKLVNLTFLVDEGPLVKIRDVEFTGNKAIGSSALKRQMKNNKG
;
A
#
# COMPACT_ATOMS: atom_id res chain seq x y z
N MET A 1 -28.28 16.75 -13.90
CA MET A 1 -27.90 15.51 -13.18
C MET A 1 -27.74 15.84 -11.72
N ARG A 2 -28.45 15.11 -10.85
CA ARG A 2 -28.57 15.41 -9.41
C ARG A 2 -27.31 15.00 -8.67
N THR A 3 -26.65 15.97 -8.04
CA THR A 3 -25.60 15.77 -7.04
C THR A 3 -26.22 15.25 -5.75
N PHE A 4 -25.83 14.04 -5.33
CA PHE A 4 -26.14 13.48 -4.02
C PHE A 4 -24.85 13.54 -3.18
N ARG A 5 -24.86 14.34 -2.10
CA ARG A 5 -23.86 14.29 -1.01
C ARG A 5 -24.62 13.99 0.28
N LEU A 6 -24.28 12.87 0.93
CA LEU A 6 -24.69 12.57 2.30
C LEU A 6 -23.69 13.21 3.28
N PRO A 7 -24.13 13.85 4.39
CA PRO A 7 -23.23 14.24 5.45
C PRO A 7 -23.11 13.13 6.51
N LEU A 8 -21.89 12.74 6.85
CA LEU A 8 -21.59 11.91 8.02
C LEU A 8 -21.42 12.85 9.23
N VAL A 9 -22.28 12.68 10.23
CA VAL A 9 -22.20 13.38 11.52
C VAL A 9 -21.16 12.68 12.39
N MET A 10 -20.05 13.35 12.70
CA MET A 10 -19.05 12.90 13.66
C MET A 10 -19.30 13.60 15.01
N ALA A 11 -19.59 12.79 16.04
CA ALA A 11 -19.71 13.23 17.43
C ALA A 11 -18.32 13.28 18.06
N THR A 12 -17.85 14.49 18.39
CA THR A 12 -16.57 14.73 19.06
C THR A 12 -16.77 14.63 20.57
N LEU A 13 -16.20 13.61 21.21
CA LEU A 13 -16.06 13.54 22.66
C LEU A 13 -14.73 14.22 23.05
N VAL A 14 -14.80 15.34 23.74
CA VAL A 14 -13.65 16.06 24.31
C VAL A 14 -13.31 15.45 25.66
N LEU A 15 -12.09 14.95 25.84
CA LEU A 15 -11.54 14.63 27.16
C LEU A 15 -10.26 15.43 27.39
N SER A 16 -10.37 16.41 28.28
CA SER A 16 -9.30 17.27 28.75
C SER A 16 -8.46 16.56 29.80
N ALA A 17 -7.12 16.59 29.67
CA ALA A 17 -6.20 16.27 30.75
C ALA A 17 -5.05 17.29 30.79
N ASN A 18 -5.14 18.18 31.78
CA ASN A 18 -4.04 19.03 32.23
C ASN A 18 -2.99 18.18 32.93
N LEU A 19 -1.71 18.40 32.62
CA LEU A 19 -0.62 18.17 33.58
C LEU A 19 0.42 19.28 33.42
N ALA A 20 0.39 20.16 34.42
CA ALA A 20 1.36 21.20 34.66
C ALA A 20 2.65 20.59 35.25
N GLY A 21 3.76 21.29 35.00
CA GLY A 21 5.11 20.80 35.21
C GLY A 21 5.58 20.79 36.66
N SER A 22 6.80 20.28 36.81
CA SER A 22 7.72 20.62 37.89
C SER A 22 9.13 20.21 37.45
N ALA A 23 9.92 21.19 37.05
CA ALA A 23 11.35 21.08 36.87
C ALA A 23 12.02 21.34 38.22
N LEU A 24 12.88 20.42 38.67
CA LEU A 24 13.70 20.56 39.87
C LEU A 24 15.18 20.52 39.48
N ALA A 25 15.89 21.47 40.08
CA ALA A 25 17.23 21.92 39.75
C ALA A 25 18.35 20.97 40.22
N ALA A 26 19.53 21.18 39.62
CA ALA A 26 20.83 20.58 39.92
C ALA A 26 21.31 20.81 41.36
N PRO A 27 22.40 20.13 41.77
CA PRO A 27 23.65 20.89 41.82
C PRO A 27 24.90 20.15 41.31
N GLN A 28 25.90 20.97 40.99
CA GLN A 28 27.20 20.61 40.43
C GLN A 28 28.17 20.08 41.48
N GLY A 29 28.96 19.08 41.10
CA GLY A 29 30.08 18.53 41.85
C GLY A 29 31.42 18.85 41.17
N VAL A 30 32.39 19.17 42.02
CA VAL A 30 33.72 19.72 41.80
C VAL A 30 34.69 18.72 41.11
N GLY A 31 35.65 19.24 40.32
CA GLY A 31 36.69 18.47 39.59
C GLY A 31 37.74 17.76 40.48
N PRO A 32 38.87 17.25 39.92
CA PRO A 32 39.87 18.13 39.29
C PRO A 32 40.67 17.57 38.09
N LEU A 33 41.34 18.52 37.42
CA LEU A 33 42.62 18.51 36.69
C LEU A 33 43.10 17.22 35.99
N LEU A 34 43.42 17.36 34.69
CA LEU A 34 44.78 17.08 34.18
C LEU A 34 45.01 17.62 32.74
N ALA A 35 46.19 18.23 32.59
CA ALA A 35 47.05 18.35 31.41
C ALA A 35 46.57 19.14 30.16
N ARG A 36 47.16 20.35 30.05
CA ARG A 36 47.32 21.17 28.84
C ARG A 36 48.20 20.45 27.80
N ALA A 37 47.76 20.47 26.54
CA ALA A 37 48.64 20.37 25.37
C ALA A 37 48.44 21.62 24.49
N GLN A 38 49.57 22.22 24.11
CA GLN A 38 49.69 23.48 23.37
C GLN A 38 49.32 23.30 21.89
N ALA A 39 48.61 24.27 21.31
CA ALA A 39 48.48 24.46 19.87
C ALA A 39 49.33 25.67 19.43
N PRO A 40 50.04 25.63 18.29
CA PRO A 40 50.78 26.77 17.80
C PRO A 40 49.87 27.77 17.08
N ALA A 41 50.24 29.03 17.19
CA ALA A 41 49.64 30.19 16.52
C ALA A 41 50.18 30.39 15.09
N GLY A 42 49.38 31.08 14.26
CA GLY A 42 49.72 31.57 12.92
C GLY A 42 48.82 30.92 11.87
N VAL A 43 47.95 31.63 11.14
CA VAL A 43 48.20 32.85 10.36
C VAL A 43 46.94 33.72 10.36
N ALA A 44 47.12 35.03 10.54
CA ALA A 44 46.06 36.03 10.41
C ALA A 44 45.65 36.18 8.92
N ALA A 45 44.38 35.94 8.62
CA ALA A 45 43.79 36.27 7.32
C ALA A 45 43.41 37.76 7.29
N ALA A 46 43.86 38.46 6.25
CA ALA A 46 43.57 39.86 5.96
C ALA A 46 42.05 40.10 5.75
N PRO A 47 41.54 41.31 6.03
CA PRO A 47 40.15 41.66 5.69
C PRO A 47 40.00 41.74 4.16
N PRO A 48 38.84 41.34 3.59
CA PRO A 48 38.61 41.45 2.16
C PRO A 48 38.46 42.92 1.75
N PRO A 49 38.88 43.30 0.53
CA PRO A 49 38.68 44.65 0.03
C PRO A 49 37.20 44.93 -0.20
N ALA A 50 36.77 46.11 0.23
CA ALA A 50 35.49 46.69 -0.13
C ALA A 50 35.50 47.07 -1.63
N GLY A 51 34.39 46.78 -2.32
CA GLY A 51 34.09 47.33 -3.63
C GLY A 51 34.21 46.35 -4.78
N GLN A 52 33.21 45.48 -4.93
CA GLN A 52 32.70 45.04 -6.24
C GLN A 52 31.23 44.69 -6.05
N GLU A 53 30.39 45.65 -6.39
CA GLU A 53 28.95 45.49 -6.47
C GLU A 53 28.68 44.46 -7.57
N ALA A 54 28.18 43.29 -7.17
CA ALA A 54 27.79 42.24 -8.10
C ALA A 54 26.77 42.83 -9.08
N PRO A 55 26.85 42.54 -10.40
CA PRO A 55 25.87 43.04 -11.34
C PRO A 55 24.48 42.62 -10.85
N ALA A 56 23.61 43.62 -10.67
CA ALA A 56 22.25 43.43 -10.20
C ALA A 56 21.62 42.26 -10.96
N GLN A 57 21.30 41.18 -10.24
CA GLN A 57 20.42 40.16 -10.77
C GLN A 57 19.18 40.90 -11.26
N PRO A 58 18.76 40.75 -12.54
CA PRO A 58 17.51 41.32 -12.99
C PRO A 58 16.41 40.90 -12.01
N PRO A 59 15.47 41.81 -11.68
CA PRO A 59 14.47 41.54 -10.65
C PRO A 59 13.88 40.18 -10.92
N ALA A 60 13.98 39.29 -9.93
CA ALA A 60 13.40 37.96 -10.02
C ALA A 60 11.98 38.13 -10.55
N ALA A 61 11.73 37.57 -11.74
CA ALA A 61 10.40 37.53 -12.30
C ALA A 61 9.45 37.00 -11.21
N PRO A 62 8.23 37.56 -11.07
CA PRO A 62 7.31 37.14 -10.02
C PRO A 62 7.22 35.62 -10.03
N ALA A 63 7.40 34.99 -8.87
CA ALA A 63 7.50 33.54 -8.73
C ALA A 63 6.33 32.85 -9.47
N GLN A 64 6.61 32.34 -10.67
CA GLN A 64 5.65 31.61 -11.48
C GLN A 64 5.55 30.19 -10.90
N GLY A 65 4.54 29.99 -10.06
CA GLY A 65 3.83 28.72 -9.85
C GLY A 65 4.70 27.50 -9.56
N ARG A 66 5.15 27.35 -8.31
CA ARG A 66 5.44 26.02 -7.77
C ARG A 66 4.12 25.34 -7.45
N LEU A 67 3.79 24.28 -8.18
CA LEU A 67 2.65 23.43 -7.88
C LEU A 67 3.14 22.24 -7.05
N ILE A 68 2.60 22.07 -5.84
CA ILE A 68 2.79 20.81 -5.11
C ILE A 68 1.79 19.80 -5.68
N TRP A 69 2.31 18.75 -6.30
CA TRP A 69 1.50 17.70 -6.90
C TRP A 69 2.12 16.35 -6.58
N CYS A 70 1.32 15.48 -5.95
CA CYS A 70 1.78 14.16 -5.48
C CYS A 70 2.99 14.23 -4.54
N GLY A 71 3.05 15.25 -3.69
CA GLY A 71 4.15 15.47 -2.74
C GLY A 71 5.45 15.96 -3.41
N GLN A 72 5.44 16.21 -4.72
CA GLN A 72 6.57 16.76 -5.47
C GLN A 72 6.30 18.23 -5.83
N GLU A 73 7.33 19.07 -5.72
CA GLU A 73 7.27 20.44 -6.23
C GLU A 73 7.51 20.44 -7.75
N ILE A 74 6.45 20.66 -8.52
CA ILE A 74 6.56 20.94 -9.95
C ILE A 74 6.81 22.44 -10.10
N GLY A 75 8.06 22.79 -10.41
CA GLY A 75 8.44 24.17 -10.75
C GLY A 75 7.97 24.59 -12.15
N PRO A 76 8.15 25.87 -12.50
CA PRO A 76 7.85 26.34 -13.85
C PRO A 76 8.65 25.53 -14.90
N PRO A 77 8.06 25.25 -16.07
CA PRO A 77 8.73 24.46 -17.10
C PRO A 77 9.96 25.20 -17.65
N SER A 78 11.01 24.47 -18.01
CA SER A 78 12.24 25.07 -18.58
C SER A 78 11.99 25.79 -19.91
N ASN A 79 11.09 25.27 -20.73
CA ASN A 79 10.61 25.91 -21.96
C ASN A 79 9.08 25.81 -22.02
N LEU A 80 8.45 26.69 -22.80
CA LEU A 80 7.01 26.66 -23.02
C LEU A 80 6.66 25.84 -24.27
N PRO A 81 5.47 25.20 -24.31
CA PRO A 81 4.98 24.57 -25.53
C PRO A 81 4.78 25.62 -26.64
N PRO A 82 4.81 25.23 -27.93
CA PRO A 82 4.52 26.15 -29.03
C PRO A 82 3.18 26.87 -28.81
N ALA A 83 3.18 28.20 -28.92
CA ALA A 83 1.97 28.98 -28.71
C ALA A 83 0.86 28.57 -29.69
N GLY A 84 -0.37 28.45 -29.19
CA GLY A 84 -1.52 28.02 -29.98
C GLY A 84 -1.56 26.50 -30.29
N SER A 85 -0.65 25.70 -29.74
CA SER A 85 -0.77 24.24 -29.81
C SER A 85 -1.99 23.76 -29.03
N GLY A 86 -2.51 22.58 -29.41
CA GLY A 86 -3.48 21.85 -28.59
C GLY A 86 -2.90 21.43 -27.23
N PRO A 87 -3.71 20.77 -26.39
CA PRO A 87 -3.25 20.33 -25.08
C PRO A 87 -2.08 19.35 -25.20
N VAL A 88 -1.17 19.38 -24.23
CA VAL A 88 0.04 18.53 -24.20
C VAL A 88 0.09 17.72 -22.91
N ILE A 89 0.67 16.52 -22.95
CA ILE A 89 0.95 15.73 -21.74
C ILE A 89 2.11 16.39 -21.02
N TYR A 90 1.87 17.12 -19.95
CA TYR A 90 2.91 17.89 -19.27
C TYR A 90 3.68 17.03 -18.27
N TYR A 91 2.97 16.31 -17.41
CA TYR A 91 3.59 15.48 -16.39
C TYR A 91 2.80 14.21 -16.16
N ILE A 92 3.51 13.12 -15.92
CA ILE A 92 2.95 11.85 -15.45
C ILE A 92 3.67 11.50 -14.15
N GLY A 93 2.91 11.18 -13.11
CA GLY A 93 3.49 10.83 -11.82
C GLY A 93 2.63 9.85 -11.06
N VAL A 94 3.27 9.24 -10.08
CA VAL A 94 2.67 8.26 -9.18
C VAL A 94 2.46 8.92 -7.82
N CYS A 95 1.29 8.70 -7.23
CA CYS A 95 0.81 9.43 -6.08
C CYS A 95 0.28 8.44 -5.06
N PHE A 96 0.59 8.64 -3.77
CA PHE A 96 0.20 7.73 -2.69
C PHE A 96 -0.70 8.42 -1.65
N PRO A 97 -1.90 8.88 -2.03
CA PRO A 97 -2.74 9.72 -1.17
C PRO A 97 -3.15 9.01 0.13
N GLU A 98 -3.51 7.72 0.05
CA GLU A 98 -3.92 6.89 1.20
C GLU A 98 -2.75 6.44 2.08
N GLN A 99 -1.51 6.74 1.67
CA GLN A 99 -0.29 6.36 2.38
C GLN A 99 0.53 7.57 2.81
N GLY A 100 -0.07 8.77 2.83
CA GLY A 100 0.63 10.00 3.23
C GLY A 100 1.79 10.38 2.30
N GLY A 101 1.73 9.97 1.02
CA GLY A 101 2.75 10.25 0.02
C GLY A 101 3.98 9.36 0.06
N VAL A 102 4.01 8.32 0.92
CA VAL A 102 5.12 7.36 0.97
C VAL A 102 4.79 6.05 0.27
N SER A 103 5.80 5.46 -0.36
CA SER A 103 5.74 4.18 -1.05
C SER A 103 6.65 3.17 -0.34
N VAL A 104 6.22 1.90 -0.28
CA VAL A 104 7.04 0.77 0.15
C VAL A 104 7.93 0.26 -0.98
N ILE A 105 7.42 0.28 -2.21
CA ILE A 105 8.17 -0.02 -3.43
C ILE A 105 8.85 1.27 -3.92
N GLU A 106 10.00 1.15 -4.54
CA GLU A 106 10.68 2.29 -5.17
C GLU A 106 9.80 2.89 -6.29
N PRO A 107 9.45 4.19 -6.27
CA PRO A 107 8.52 4.81 -7.23
C PRO A 107 8.86 4.56 -8.71
N GLU A 108 10.14 4.48 -9.03
CA GLU A 108 10.69 4.18 -10.35
C GLU A 108 10.22 2.83 -10.89
N THR A 109 9.94 1.87 -10.01
CA THR A 109 9.37 0.57 -10.38
C THR A 109 8.01 0.74 -11.06
N TYR A 110 7.18 1.67 -10.59
CA TYR A 110 5.88 1.94 -11.23
C TYR A 110 6.05 2.66 -12.56
N LEU A 111 6.98 3.62 -12.64
CA LEU A 111 7.29 4.32 -13.88
C LEU A 111 7.76 3.37 -14.99
N TYR A 112 8.42 2.27 -14.64
CA TYR A 112 8.79 1.22 -15.59
C TYR A 112 7.57 0.58 -16.29
N TYR A 113 6.44 0.40 -15.59
CA TYR A 113 5.20 -0.15 -16.14
C TYR A 113 4.33 0.88 -16.86
N ILE A 114 4.69 2.17 -16.76
CA ILE A 114 3.99 3.26 -17.43
C ILE A 114 4.71 3.54 -18.75
N HIS A 115 4.06 3.23 -19.86
CA HIS A 115 4.62 3.41 -21.20
C HIS A 115 4.14 4.69 -21.88
N THR A 116 3.07 5.31 -21.38
CA THR A 116 2.59 6.61 -21.87
C THR A 116 3.71 7.65 -21.80
N LYS A 117 3.95 8.32 -22.93
CA LYS A 117 5.03 9.30 -23.06
C LYS A 117 4.59 10.65 -22.52
N THR A 118 5.50 11.34 -21.84
CA THR A 118 5.32 12.71 -21.36
C THR A 118 6.15 13.69 -22.17
N SER A 119 5.77 14.97 -22.17
CA SER A 119 6.59 16.04 -22.71
C SER A 119 7.88 16.21 -21.91
N VAL A 120 8.94 16.67 -22.58
CA VAL A 120 10.22 17.01 -21.98
C VAL A 120 10.55 18.46 -22.31
N PRO A 121 10.12 19.42 -21.45
CA PRO A 121 10.27 20.85 -21.69
C PRO A 121 11.72 21.27 -21.93
N SER A 122 12.68 20.73 -21.18
CA SER A 122 14.12 21.04 -21.32
C SER A 122 14.68 20.77 -22.72
N GLU A 123 14.08 19.84 -23.46
CA GLU A 123 14.49 19.43 -24.81
C GLU A 123 13.56 19.99 -25.90
N ASN A 124 12.60 20.86 -25.57
CA ASN A 124 11.54 21.33 -26.47
C ASN A 124 10.73 20.20 -27.13
N ARG A 125 10.66 19.03 -26.49
CA ARG A 125 9.85 17.90 -26.96
C ARG A 125 8.49 17.94 -26.30
N TRP A 126 7.44 18.12 -27.09
CA TRP A 126 6.07 18.21 -26.61
C TRP A 126 5.24 17.05 -27.14
N VAL A 127 4.62 16.30 -26.24
CA VAL A 127 3.74 15.19 -26.59
C VAL A 127 2.30 15.71 -26.56
N PRO A 128 1.57 15.71 -27.69
CA PRO A 128 0.19 16.15 -27.71
C PRO A 128 -0.69 15.21 -26.89
N TRP A 129 -1.72 15.78 -26.27
CA TRP A 129 -2.80 15.01 -25.68
C TRP A 129 -3.80 14.65 -26.77
N ASP A 130 -3.91 13.36 -27.07
CA ASP A 130 -4.94 12.82 -27.96
C ASP A 130 -6.01 12.12 -27.11
N GLU A 131 -7.26 12.56 -27.20
CA GLU A 131 -8.35 12.05 -26.35
C GLU A 131 -8.59 10.55 -26.52
N VAL A 132 -8.23 9.96 -27.66
CA VAL A 132 -8.46 8.54 -27.93
C VAL A 132 -7.17 7.74 -27.68
N ALA A 133 -6.08 8.09 -28.36
CA ALA A 133 -4.83 7.36 -28.33
C ALA A 133 -4.10 7.49 -26.99
N THR A 134 -4.07 8.68 -26.38
CA THR A 134 -3.46 8.86 -25.05
C THR A 134 -4.27 8.12 -23.99
N VAL A 135 -5.60 8.19 -24.06
CA VAL A 135 -6.47 7.48 -23.11
C VAL A 135 -6.33 5.96 -23.25
N GLU A 136 -6.17 5.42 -24.47
CA GLU A 136 -5.93 3.99 -24.66
C GLU A 136 -4.56 3.56 -24.12
N SER A 137 -3.52 4.40 -24.30
CA SER A 137 -2.20 4.18 -23.68
C SER A 137 -2.29 4.15 -22.15
N ILE A 138 -3.00 5.11 -21.55
CA ILE A 138 -3.22 5.17 -20.09
C ILE A 138 -3.99 3.94 -19.58
N LYS A 139 -5.00 3.45 -20.32
CA LYS A 139 -5.69 2.20 -19.98
C LYS A 139 -4.77 0.99 -20.06
N GLN A 140 -3.84 0.97 -21.01
CA GLN A 140 -2.87 -0.11 -21.08
C GLN A 140 -1.90 -0.07 -19.91
N ASP A 141 -1.42 1.12 -19.53
CA ASP A 141 -0.60 1.32 -18.33
C ASP A 141 -1.35 0.88 -17.06
N PHE A 142 -2.65 1.22 -16.95
CA PHE A 142 -3.50 0.75 -15.86
C PHE A 142 -3.50 -0.77 -15.76
N LYS A 143 -3.70 -1.47 -16.89
CA LYS A 143 -3.71 -2.94 -16.91
C LYS A 143 -2.35 -3.52 -16.53
N SER A 144 -1.26 -2.93 -17.03
CA SER A 144 0.10 -3.34 -16.69
C SER A 144 0.37 -3.19 -15.20
N LEU A 145 0.07 -2.03 -14.62
CA LEU A 145 0.23 -1.75 -13.19
C LEU A 145 -0.64 -2.67 -12.33
N TRP A 146 -1.93 -2.82 -12.66
CA TRP A 146 -2.84 -3.69 -11.94
C TRP A 146 -2.40 -5.16 -12.00
N GLY A 147 -1.86 -5.59 -13.14
CA GLY A 147 -1.32 -6.93 -13.36
C GLY A 147 -0.09 -7.27 -12.53
N THR A 148 0.61 -6.29 -11.95
CA THR A 148 1.76 -6.53 -11.04
C THR A 148 1.36 -7.19 -9.73
N THR A 149 0.08 -7.10 -9.33
CA THR A 149 -0.44 -7.51 -8.02
C THR A 149 0.12 -6.76 -6.82
N PHE A 150 0.85 -5.66 -7.04
CA PHE A 150 1.39 -4.83 -5.95
C PHE A 150 0.34 -3.90 -5.34
N LEU A 151 -0.77 -3.66 -6.06
CA LEU A 151 -1.70 -2.58 -5.76
C LEU A 151 -3.02 -3.12 -5.20
N ASP A 152 -3.50 -2.49 -4.13
CA ASP A 152 -4.83 -2.69 -3.56
C ASP A 152 -5.84 -1.80 -4.26
N ASN A 153 -5.44 -0.57 -4.57
CA ASN A 153 -6.23 0.40 -5.32
C ASN A 153 -5.37 1.13 -6.36
N LEU A 154 -5.99 1.45 -7.50
CA LEU A 154 -5.40 2.25 -8.56
C LEU A 154 -6.50 3.11 -9.18
N ALA A 155 -6.32 4.42 -9.13
CA ALA A 155 -7.14 5.39 -9.83
C ALA A 155 -6.23 6.30 -10.67
N ILE A 156 -6.74 6.79 -11.79
CA ILE A 156 -5.99 7.69 -12.67
C ILE A 156 -6.81 8.96 -12.85
N ASP A 157 -6.22 10.07 -12.42
CA ASP A 157 -6.83 11.39 -12.54
C ASP A 157 -6.03 12.25 -13.51
N VAL A 158 -6.73 13.05 -14.31
CA VAL A 158 -6.13 14.01 -15.23
C VAL A 158 -6.55 15.40 -14.82
N THR A 159 -5.57 16.25 -14.50
CA THR A 159 -5.79 17.65 -14.11
C THR A 159 -5.18 18.58 -15.13
N ASP A 160 -5.83 19.71 -15.37
CA ASP A 160 -5.37 20.72 -16.32
C ASP A 160 -4.46 21.73 -15.62
N TYR A 161 -3.32 22.00 -16.26
CA TYR A 161 -2.37 23.05 -15.91
C TYR A 161 -2.35 24.07 -17.05
N THR A 162 -2.57 25.35 -16.75
CA THR A 162 -2.51 26.39 -17.79
C THR A 162 -1.12 27.00 -17.83
N PHE A 163 -0.40 26.80 -18.94
CA PHE A 163 0.88 27.46 -19.16
C PHE A 163 0.70 28.97 -19.30
N SER A 164 1.77 29.74 -19.04
CA SER A 164 1.75 31.21 -19.12
C SER A 164 1.43 31.74 -20.53
N ASN A 165 1.65 30.93 -21.58
CA ASN A 165 1.28 31.24 -22.96
C ASN A 165 -0.13 30.75 -23.34
N GLY A 166 -0.94 30.30 -22.38
CA GLY A 166 -2.33 29.88 -22.56
C GLY A 166 -2.52 28.45 -23.05
N VAL A 167 -1.45 27.70 -23.37
CA VAL A 167 -1.57 26.28 -23.72
C VAL A 167 -1.98 25.46 -22.51
N THR A 168 -2.79 24.42 -22.70
CA THR A 168 -3.17 23.48 -21.64
C THR A 168 -2.16 22.34 -21.54
N GLY A 169 -1.54 22.18 -20.37
CA GLY A 169 -0.84 20.97 -19.97
C GLY A 169 -1.77 20.01 -19.23
N LYS A 170 -1.65 18.71 -19.49
CA LYS A 170 -2.34 17.64 -18.78
C LYS A 170 -1.38 17.01 -17.77
N LEU A 171 -1.78 16.97 -16.51
CA LEU A 171 -1.09 16.29 -15.42
C LEU A 171 -1.82 14.97 -15.16
N VAL A 172 -1.17 13.84 -15.39
CA VAL A 172 -1.76 12.49 -15.24
C VAL A 172 -1.24 11.86 -13.94
N ALA A 173 -2.09 11.83 -12.92
CA ALA A 173 -1.80 11.25 -11.61
C ALA A 173 -2.24 9.79 -11.59
N TYR A 174 -1.31 8.88 -11.36
CA TYR A 174 -1.60 7.50 -10.99
C TYR A 174 -1.69 7.45 -9.47
N ASN A 175 -2.90 7.53 -8.93
CA ASN A 175 -3.19 7.42 -7.51
C ASN A 175 -3.21 5.96 -7.11
N ILE A 176 -2.20 5.55 -6.34
CA ILE A 176 -1.93 4.17 -5.99
C ILE A 176 -2.09 3.97 -4.49
N GLU A 177 -2.69 2.85 -4.14
CA GLU A 177 -2.55 2.24 -2.82
C GLU A 177 -1.87 0.89 -2.96
N GLU A 178 -0.72 0.73 -2.33
CA GLU A 178 0.01 -0.52 -2.26
C GLU A 178 -0.69 -1.52 -1.34
N ARG A 179 -0.61 -2.80 -1.73
CA ARG A 179 -1.07 -3.89 -0.88
C ARG A 179 -0.23 -3.98 0.39
N GLN A 180 -0.88 -4.51 1.42
CA GLN A 180 -0.22 -4.83 2.67
C GLN A 180 0.73 -6.02 2.49
N ARG A 181 1.84 -6.01 3.23
CA ARG A 181 2.82 -7.11 3.26
C ARG A 181 2.62 -7.94 4.52
N VAL A 182 2.51 -9.24 4.34
CA VAL A 182 2.30 -10.17 5.46
C VAL A 182 3.63 -10.50 6.13
N LYS A 183 3.71 -10.34 7.44
CA LYS A 183 4.90 -10.74 8.22
C LYS A 183 4.76 -12.12 8.84
N VAL A 184 3.56 -12.41 9.34
CA VAL A 184 3.21 -13.69 9.96
C VAL A 184 1.84 -14.10 9.47
N VAL A 185 1.70 -15.41 9.23
CA VAL A 185 0.41 -16.07 9.03
C VAL A 185 0.18 -17.01 10.20
N SER A 186 -0.96 -16.93 10.86
CA SER A 186 -1.32 -17.81 11.98
C SER A 186 -2.73 -18.37 11.84
N TYR A 187 -2.97 -19.55 12.45
CA TYR A 187 -4.28 -20.21 12.49
C TYR A 187 -4.69 -20.39 13.95
N GLU A 188 -5.60 -19.56 14.44
CA GLU A 188 -6.03 -19.59 15.83
C GLU A 188 -7.37 -20.31 15.98
N GLY A 189 -7.52 -21.16 17.00
CA GLY A 189 -8.76 -21.89 17.25
C GLY A 189 -8.90 -23.23 16.50
N ALA A 190 -7.96 -23.56 15.62
CA ALA A 190 -7.85 -24.83 14.90
C ALA A 190 -7.31 -25.97 15.79
N LYS A 191 -8.05 -26.38 16.82
CA LYS A 191 -7.62 -27.38 17.81
C LYS A 191 -7.48 -28.79 17.24
N HIS A 192 -8.31 -29.15 16.27
CA HIS A 192 -8.34 -30.46 15.64
C HIS A 192 -7.67 -30.45 14.26
N LEU A 193 -6.99 -29.38 13.86
CA LEU A 193 -6.29 -29.28 12.58
C LEU A 193 -4.85 -28.81 12.80
N GLU A 194 -3.89 -29.65 12.43
CA GLU A 194 -2.47 -29.34 12.55
C GLU A 194 -2.03 -28.36 11.46
N GLU A 195 -1.26 -27.34 11.83
CA GLU A 195 -0.75 -26.33 10.88
C GLU A 195 0.07 -26.96 9.74
N ALA A 196 0.85 -28.01 10.03
CA ALA A 196 1.61 -28.73 9.01
C ALA A 196 0.71 -29.28 7.89
N LYS A 197 -0.47 -29.81 8.23
CA LYS A 197 -1.43 -30.32 7.25
C LYS A 197 -2.06 -29.18 6.43
N ILE A 198 -2.28 -28.01 7.05
CA ILE A 198 -2.73 -26.81 6.34
C ILE A 198 -1.67 -26.40 5.32
N ASP A 199 -0.42 -26.27 5.75
CA ASP A 199 0.70 -25.87 4.89
C ASP A 199 0.92 -26.82 3.72
N GLU A 200 0.85 -28.13 3.95
CA GLU A 200 0.88 -29.15 2.89
C GLU A 200 -0.23 -28.92 1.86
N LYS A 201 -1.47 -28.76 2.33
CA LYS A 201 -2.60 -28.57 1.42
C LYS A 201 -2.53 -27.26 0.65
N LEU A 202 -2.06 -26.19 1.28
CA LEU A 202 -1.84 -24.91 0.63
C LEU A 202 -0.77 -24.99 -0.45
N LYS A 203 0.28 -25.79 -0.25
CA LYS A 203 1.30 -26.04 -1.28
C LYS A 203 0.73 -26.83 -2.46
N GLU A 204 -0.01 -27.91 -2.19
CA GLU A 204 -0.66 -28.72 -3.24
C GLU A 204 -1.57 -27.86 -4.15
N GLU A 205 -2.33 -26.95 -3.55
CA GLU A 205 -3.27 -26.11 -4.29
C GLU A 205 -2.67 -24.81 -4.82
N ASN A 206 -1.36 -24.57 -4.65
CA ASN A 206 -0.70 -23.31 -5.02
C ASN A 206 -1.41 -22.09 -4.39
N ALA A 207 -1.75 -22.19 -3.11
CA ALA A 207 -2.42 -21.17 -2.31
C ALA A 207 -1.58 -20.70 -1.11
N GLN A 208 -0.31 -21.10 -1.05
CA GLN A 208 0.58 -20.72 0.03
C GLN A 208 0.85 -19.21 0.01
N ILE A 209 0.56 -18.55 1.13
CA ILE A 209 0.93 -17.16 1.36
C ILE A 209 2.38 -17.15 1.82
N ARG A 210 3.26 -16.48 1.07
CA ARG A 210 4.69 -16.37 1.42
C ARG A 210 4.86 -15.25 2.43
N LEU A 211 5.72 -15.49 3.43
CA LEU A 211 6.10 -14.40 4.33
C LEU A 211 6.81 -13.31 3.54
N ASP A 212 6.63 -12.06 3.98
CA ASP A 212 7.19 -10.87 3.37
C ASP A 212 6.66 -10.56 1.95
N SER A 213 5.62 -11.27 1.47
CA SER A 213 4.93 -10.97 0.21
C SER A 213 3.68 -10.10 0.41
N PHE A 214 3.18 -9.53 -0.70
CA PHE A 214 1.90 -8.82 -0.70
C PHE A 214 0.73 -9.76 -0.44
N ILE A 215 -0.25 -9.30 0.34
CA ILE A 215 -1.49 -10.01 0.60
C ILE A 215 -2.38 -9.89 -0.60
N ASP A 216 -2.76 -11.02 -1.18
CA ASP A 216 -3.78 -11.06 -2.23
C ASP A 216 -5.15 -11.49 -1.66
N PRO A 217 -6.20 -10.65 -1.75
CA PRO A 217 -7.52 -10.99 -1.25
C PRO A 217 -8.14 -12.24 -1.90
N ALA A 218 -7.79 -12.57 -3.14
CA ALA A 218 -8.25 -13.82 -3.76
C ALA A 218 -7.59 -15.04 -3.11
N THR A 219 -6.28 -14.96 -2.87
CA THR A 219 -5.52 -15.99 -2.14
C THR A 219 -6.01 -16.16 -0.71
N VAL A 220 -6.28 -15.08 0.05
CA VAL A 220 -6.85 -15.17 1.41
C VAL A 220 -8.18 -15.92 1.42
N ARG A 221 -9.07 -15.64 0.45
CA ARG A 221 -10.35 -16.36 0.30
C ARG A 221 -10.14 -17.84 -0.03
N LYS A 222 -9.14 -18.15 -0.86
CA LYS A 222 -8.78 -19.53 -1.21
C LYS A 222 -8.24 -20.30 0.00
N VAL A 223 -7.32 -19.70 0.77
CA VAL A 223 -6.80 -20.27 2.03
C VAL A 223 -7.95 -20.56 3.00
N LYS A 224 -8.86 -19.59 3.20
CA LYS A 224 -10.06 -19.77 4.02
C LYS A 224 -10.87 -20.99 3.58
N LYS A 225 -11.11 -21.14 2.27
CA LYS A 225 -11.84 -22.29 1.73
C LYS A 225 -11.13 -23.61 2.01
N ILE A 226 -9.82 -23.67 1.78
CA ILE A 226 -9.02 -24.88 2.02
C ILE A 226 -9.08 -25.30 3.50
N VAL A 227 -8.97 -24.35 4.42
CA VAL A 227 -9.06 -24.62 5.86
C VAL A 227 -10.45 -25.16 6.22
N LEU A 228 -11.52 -24.58 5.66
CA LEU A 228 -12.89 -25.08 5.84
C LEU A 228 -13.07 -26.49 5.28
N ASP A 229 -12.53 -26.77 4.10
CA ASP A 229 -12.63 -28.08 3.45
C ASP A 229 -11.88 -29.15 4.30
N LEU A 230 -10.69 -28.82 4.84
CA LEU A 230 -9.95 -29.69 5.77
C LEU A 230 -10.70 -29.96 7.08
N LEU A 231 -11.44 -28.98 7.61
CA LEU A 231 -12.28 -29.15 8.79
C LEU A 231 -13.51 -30.02 8.49
N ALA A 232 -14.14 -29.81 7.34
CA ALA A 232 -15.26 -30.61 6.88
C ALA A 232 -14.88 -32.09 6.70
N GLU A 233 -13.67 -32.38 6.17
CA GLU A 233 -13.12 -33.74 6.10
C GLU A 233 -12.98 -34.41 7.47
N LYS A 234 -12.70 -33.62 8.52
CA LYS A 234 -12.63 -34.09 9.90
C LYS A 234 -13.99 -34.16 10.61
N GLY A 235 -15.08 -33.83 9.91
CA GLY A 235 -16.45 -33.87 10.43
C GLY A 235 -16.96 -32.55 11.01
N PHE A 236 -16.19 -31.46 10.92
CA PHE A 236 -16.58 -30.13 11.38
C PHE A 236 -17.29 -29.35 10.25
N GLN A 237 -18.48 -29.81 9.88
CA GLN A 237 -19.24 -29.26 8.75
C GLN A 237 -19.76 -27.83 8.97
N PHE A 238 -19.87 -27.41 10.24
CA PHE A 238 -20.34 -26.08 10.63
C PHE A 238 -19.20 -25.14 11.03
N ALA A 239 -17.97 -25.49 10.67
CA ALA A 239 -16.82 -24.64 10.94
C ALA A 239 -16.95 -23.29 10.22
N SER A 240 -16.41 -22.25 10.84
CA SER A 240 -16.26 -20.92 10.25
C SER A 240 -14.82 -20.44 10.39
N VAL A 241 -14.35 -19.72 9.37
CA VAL A 241 -12.99 -19.16 9.34
C VAL A 241 -13.09 -17.69 8.98
N THR A 242 -12.53 -16.84 9.82
CA THR A 242 -12.55 -15.38 9.68
C THR A 242 -11.12 -14.87 9.58
N PRO A 243 -10.69 -14.33 8.42
CA PRO A 243 -9.39 -13.70 8.31
C PRO A 243 -9.39 -12.34 9.02
N GLU A 244 -8.44 -12.15 9.92
CA GLU A 244 -8.19 -10.90 10.62
C GLU A 244 -6.81 -10.36 10.21
N ILE A 245 -6.77 -9.11 9.80
CA ILE A 245 -5.53 -8.44 9.39
C ILE A 245 -5.21 -7.37 10.43
N LYS A 246 -4.08 -7.52 11.12
CA LYS A 246 -3.61 -6.59 12.15
C LYS A 246 -2.35 -5.89 11.69
N ALA A 247 -2.37 -4.56 11.63
CA ALA A 247 -1.16 -3.78 11.37
C ALA A 247 -0.12 -3.95 12.47
N ILE A 248 1.14 -4.03 12.09
CA ILE A 248 2.27 -4.18 13.03
C ILE A 248 3.08 -2.89 13.03
N PRO A 249 3.50 -2.38 14.20
CA PRO A 249 4.47 -1.30 14.27
C PRO A 249 5.85 -1.78 13.76
N GLY A 250 6.57 -0.92 13.03
CA GLY A 250 7.93 -1.21 12.58
C GLY A 250 8.16 -1.19 11.07
N GLY A 251 7.12 -0.91 10.26
CA GLY A 251 7.30 -0.61 8.85
C GLY A 251 5.99 -0.26 8.13
N PRO A 252 6.06 0.41 6.98
CA PRO A 252 4.88 0.80 6.22
C PRO A 252 4.13 -0.43 5.70
N LYS A 253 2.80 -0.44 5.89
CA LYS A 253 1.87 -1.47 5.39
C LYS A 253 2.22 -2.93 5.78
N LEU A 254 2.96 -3.14 6.87
CA LEU A 254 3.23 -4.47 7.43
C LEU A 254 2.07 -4.96 8.30
N VAL A 255 1.65 -6.21 8.09
CA VAL A 255 0.51 -6.79 8.82
C VAL A 255 0.74 -8.25 9.22
N ASN A 256 0.10 -8.66 10.31
CA ASN A 256 -0.13 -10.05 10.67
C ASN A 256 -1.48 -10.49 10.11
N LEU A 257 -1.50 -11.63 9.43
CA LEU A 257 -2.72 -12.25 8.93
C LEU A 257 -3.05 -13.45 9.81
N THR A 258 -4.12 -13.36 10.57
CA THR A 258 -4.59 -14.42 11.47
C THR A 258 -5.89 -14.98 10.95
N PHE A 259 -5.95 -16.28 10.71
CA PHE A 259 -7.19 -16.98 10.42
C PHE A 259 -7.81 -17.45 11.73
N LEU A 260 -8.85 -16.74 12.20
CA LEU A 260 -9.64 -17.14 13.36
C LEU A 260 -10.57 -18.28 12.95
N VAL A 261 -10.35 -19.46 13.52
CA VAL A 261 -11.08 -20.69 13.22
C VAL A 261 -12.02 -20.99 14.39
N ASP A 262 -13.31 -21.06 14.08
CA ASP A 262 -14.30 -21.71 14.94
C ASP A 262 -14.68 -23.03 14.28
N GLU A 263 -14.28 -24.15 14.88
CA GLU A 263 -14.54 -25.48 14.32
C GLU A 263 -16.02 -25.87 14.41
N GLY A 264 -16.76 -25.25 15.32
CA GLY A 264 -18.14 -25.66 15.61
C GLY A 264 -18.24 -27.10 16.14
N PRO A 265 -19.46 -27.67 16.18
CA PRO A 265 -19.67 -29.01 16.68
C PRO A 265 -19.22 -30.08 15.68
N LEU A 266 -18.60 -31.14 16.20
CA LEU A 266 -18.30 -32.34 15.43
C LEU A 266 -19.59 -33.04 15.02
N VAL A 267 -19.81 -33.17 13.71
CA VAL A 267 -20.96 -33.87 13.16
C VAL A 267 -20.67 -35.37 13.13
N LYS A 268 -21.59 -36.14 13.73
CA LYS A 268 -21.57 -37.61 13.73
C LYS A 268 -22.82 -38.14 13.03
N ILE A 269 -22.66 -39.28 12.36
CA ILE A 269 -23.79 -39.99 11.75
C ILE A 269 -24.58 -40.66 12.87
N ARG A 270 -25.87 -40.31 13.01
CA ARG A 270 -26.73 -40.84 14.07
C ARG A 270 -27.25 -42.25 13.77
N ASP A 271 -27.74 -42.47 12.56
CA ASP A 271 -28.21 -43.79 12.10
C ASP A 271 -28.07 -43.87 10.58
N VAL A 272 -27.96 -45.10 10.07
CA VAL A 272 -27.94 -45.41 8.64
C VAL A 272 -29.10 -46.32 8.34
N GLU A 273 -30.02 -45.90 7.47
CA GLU A 273 -31.11 -46.74 7.02
C GLU A 273 -30.81 -47.28 5.61
N PHE A 274 -30.99 -48.59 5.42
CA PHE A 274 -30.84 -49.23 4.11
C PHE A 274 -32.23 -49.60 3.62
N THR A 275 -32.62 -49.07 2.46
CA THR A 275 -33.89 -49.34 1.81
C THR A 275 -33.68 -50.16 0.54
N GLY A 276 -34.61 -51.05 0.21
CA GLY A 276 -34.61 -51.80 -1.06
C GLY A 276 -33.66 -53.01 -1.16
N ASN A 277 -32.99 -53.39 -0.08
CA ASN A 277 -32.12 -54.56 -0.04
C ASN A 277 -32.94 -55.87 0.02
N LYS A 278 -32.73 -56.77 -0.95
CA LYS A 278 -33.44 -58.07 -1.04
C LYS A 278 -32.55 -59.28 -0.77
N ALA A 279 -31.28 -59.22 -1.15
CA ALA A 279 -30.34 -60.33 -1.05
C ALA A 279 -29.51 -60.33 0.26
N ILE A 280 -29.28 -59.16 0.86
CA ILE A 280 -28.46 -59.00 2.07
C ILE A 280 -29.21 -58.11 3.06
N GLY A 281 -29.38 -58.57 4.29
CA GLY A 281 -30.07 -57.81 5.35
C GLY A 281 -29.29 -56.57 5.82
N SER A 282 -30.01 -55.52 6.23
CA SER A 282 -29.43 -54.21 6.59
C SER A 282 -28.45 -54.30 7.76
N SER A 283 -28.68 -55.22 8.71
CA SER A 283 -27.75 -55.52 9.81
C SER A 283 -26.41 -56.06 9.33
N ALA A 284 -26.41 -56.92 8.30
CA ALA A 284 -25.18 -57.45 7.72
C ALA A 284 -24.39 -56.35 6.99
N LEU A 285 -25.07 -55.43 6.30
CA LEU A 285 -24.46 -54.26 5.67
C LEU A 285 -23.88 -53.29 6.72
N LYS A 286 -24.67 -52.94 7.76
CA LYS A 286 -24.20 -52.12 8.89
C LYS A 286 -22.92 -52.68 9.51
N ARG A 287 -22.85 -54.00 9.71
CA ARG A 287 -21.69 -54.66 10.33
C ARG A 287 -20.42 -54.58 9.48
N GLN A 288 -20.53 -54.40 8.17
CA GLN A 288 -19.38 -54.21 7.27
C GLN A 288 -18.89 -52.75 7.21
N MET A 289 -19.69 -51.77 7.66
CA MET A 289 -19.25 -50.38 7.74
C MET A 289 -18.31 -50.17 8.93
N LYS A 290 -17.00 -50.19 8.68
CA LYS A 290 -15.97 -50.01 9.73
C LYS A 290 -15.82 -48.56 10.20
N ASN A 291 -16.06 -47.59 9.32
CA ASN A 291 -15.78 -46.18 9.58
C ASN A 291 -16.95 -45.43 10.27
N ASN A 292 -18.05 -46.12 10.56
CA ASN A 292 -19.29 -45.50 11.03
C ASN A 292 -19.73 -45.99 12.42
N LYS A 293 -18.76 -46.43 13.22
CA LYS A 293 -18.97 -46.88 14.61
C LYS A 293 -18.55 -45.75 15.55
N GLY A 294 -19.44 -44.83 15.84
CA GLY A 294 -19.18 -43.69 16.72
C GLY A 294 -20.44 -43.16 17.36
#